data_AF-A0AAF0T827-F1
#
_entry.id   AF-A0AAF0T827-F1
#
_cell.length_a   1.000
_cell.length_b   1.000
_cell.length_c   1.000
_cell.angle_alpha   90.00
_cell.angle_beta   90.00
_cell.angle_gamma   90.00
#
_symmetry.space_group_name_H-M   'P 1'
#
loop_
_entity.id
_entity.type
_entity.pdbx_description
1 polymer ?
#
loop_
_entity_poly.entity_id
_entity_poly.type
_entity_poly.pdbx_seq_one_letter_code
_entity_poly.pdbx_strand_id
1 'polypeptide(L)'
;MPHPCNKVKHKLVFNLDSAKPCVEVKNGGVLSAVTCRNLPLLGDVGLSANHVVLESGALFGPIFTADLSVQLSYVTKGSGRVQIVGPLRKVVLDTKVEEGGLFFVPKFFPFVVEADEGGMEFFSVITSSKQVYGELSGGKKSIWEAISPSVLEASLNMTPDLTEHFKSKIAKGAVIAPPSTI
;
A
#
# COMPACT_ATOMS: atom_id res chain seq x y z
N MET A 1 -34.58 18.68 -14.79
CA MET A 1 -33.24 18.51 -14.19
C MET A 1 -32.52 19.86 -14.25
N PRO A 2 -31.87 20.31 -13.16
CA PRO A 2 -31.05 21.52 -13.23
C PRO A 2 -29.86 21.28 -14.18
N HIS A 3 -29.57 22.28 -15.02
CA HIS A 3 -28.49 22.20 -15.99
C HIS A 3 -27.13 22.40 -15.30
N PRO A 4 -26.08 21.65 -15.66
CA PRO A 4 -24.75 21.83 -15.07
C PRO A 4 -24.21 23.23 -15.38
N CYS A 5 -23.81 23.97 -14.35
CA CYS A 5 -23.16 25.27 -14.51
C CYS A 5 -21.73 25.09 -15.03
N ASN A 6 -21.49 25.40 -16.30
CA ASN A 6 -20.18 25.28 -16.95
C ASN A 6 -19.08 26.19 -16.39
N LYS A 7 -19.39 27.09 -15.44
CA LYS A 7 -18.46 28.09 -14.90
C LYS A 7 -17.66 27.63 -13.67
N VAL A 8 -17.92 26.42 -13.17
CA VAL A 8 -17.19 25.82 -12.03
C VAL A 8 -16.69 24.43 -12.45
N LYS A 9 -15.92 24.34 -13.54
CA LYS A 9 -15.07 23.15 -13.77
C LYS A 9 -13.85 23.21 -12.85
N HIS A 10 -14.07 23.31 -11.53
CA HIS A 10 -13.07 22.76 -10.63
C HIS A 10 -13.04 21.26 -10.94
N LYS A 11 -11.86 20.71 -11.23
CA LYS A 11 -11.69 19.27 -11.52
C LYS A 11 -12.25 18.50 -10.32
N LEU A 12 -13.49 18.02 -10.40
CA LEU A 12 -14.14 17.19 -9.36
C LEU A 12 -13.87 15.69 -9.61
N VAL A 13 -13.41 15.35 -10.81
CA VAL A 13 -13.18 13.98 -11.27
C VAL A 13 -11.70 13.78 -11.52
N PHE A 14 -11.18 12.66 -11.05
CA PHE A 14 -9.83 12.19 -11.31
C PHE A 14 -9.90 10.72 -11.71
N ASN A 15 -9.31 10.36 -12.86
CA ASN A 15 -9.28 8.99 -13.35
C ASN A 15 -7.99 8.31 -12.87
N LEU A 16 -8.11 7.30 -11.99
CA LEU A 16 -6.98 6.53 -11.47
C LEU A 16 -6.44 5.50 -12.47
N ASP A 17 -7.29 4.96 -13.35
CA ASP A 17 -6.89 3.97 -14.37
C ASP A 17 -5.92 4.57 -15.39
N SER A 18 -6.03 5.87 -15.64
CA SER A 18 -5.15 6.62 -16.55
C SER A 18 -4.10 7.46 -15.81
N ALA A 19 -4.03 7.37 -14.49
CA ALA A 19 -3.06 8.12 -13.70
C ALA A 19 -1.66 7.54 -13.89
N LYS A 20 -0.64 8.41 -13.84
CA LYS A 20 0.75 7.93 -13.78
C LYS A 20 0.94 7.13 -12.48
N PRO A 21 1.42 5.88 -12.55
CA PRO A 21 1.68 5.09 -11.36
C PRO A 21 2.67 5.75 -10.42
N CYS A 22 2.42 5.61 -9.13
CA CYS A 22 3.37 5.95 -8.08
C CYS A 22 4.42 4.85 -7.91
N VAL A 23 4.02 3.59 -8.13
CA VAL A 23 4.88 2.42 -8.15
C VAL A 23 4.43 1.51 -9.28
N GLU A 24 5.40 1.00 -10.03
CA GLU A 24 5.19 0.02 -11.10
C GLU A 24 6.34 -0.98 -11.03
N VAL A 25 6.01 -2.26 -10.85
CA VAL A 25 6.96 -3.36 -10.72
C VAL A 25 6.60 -4.42 -11.74
N LYS A 26 7.52 -4.71 -12.66
CA LYS A 26 7.34 -5.74 -13.68
C LYS A 26 7.05 -7.10 -13.03
N ASN A 27 6.03 -7.80 -13.51
CA ASN A 27 5.55 -9.08 -12.97
C ASN A 27 5.04 -9.00 -11.51
N GLY A 28 4.79 -7.80 -11.00
CA GLY A 28 4.34 -7.58 -9.63
C GLY A 28 3.03 -6.79 -9.61
N GLY A 29 3.02 -5.63 -10.29
CA GLY A 29 1.81 -4.83 -10.37
C GLY A 29 2.05 -3.32 -10.33
N VAL A 30 0.96 -2.60 -10.10
CA VAL A 30 0.87 -1.15 -10.21
C VAL A 30 0.13 -0.57 -9.02
N LEU A 31 0.63 0.54 -8.48
CA LEU A 31 -0.05 1.38 -7.50
C LEU A 31 -0.18 2.80 -8.05
N SER A 32 -1.42 3.27 -8.15
CA SER A 32 -1.79 4.64 -8.49
C SER A 32 -2.48 5.31 -7.30
N ALA A 33 -2.27 6.62 -7.12
CA ALA A 33 -2.82 7.36 -5.98
C ALA A 33 -3.39 8.73 -6.37
N VAL A 34 -4.46 9.13 -5.69
CA VAL A 34 -5.08 10.47 -5.78
C VAL A 34 -5.08 11.11 -4.41
N THR A 35 -4.56 12.34 -4.32
CA THR A 35 -4.36 13.11 -3.08
C THR A 35 -4.74 14.57 -3.30
N CYS A 36 -4.69 15.41 -2.26
CA CYS A 36 -4.93 16.84 -2.42
C CYS A 36 -3.97 17.54 -3.40
N ARG A 37 -2.85 16.91 -3.77
CA ARG A 37 -1.89 17.47 -4.75
C ARG A 37 -2.42 17.43 -6.17
N ASN A 38 -3.16 16.39 -6.54
CA ASN A 38 -3.67 16.20 -7.89
C ASN A 38 -5.18 16.45 -8.00
N LEU A 39 -5.91 16.39 -6.89
CA LEU A 39 -7.32 16.74 -6.78
C LEU A 39 -7.55 17.61 -5.53
N PRO A 40 -7.46 18.96 -5.60
CA PRO A 40 -7.48 19.83 -4.43
C PRO A 40 -8.67 19.67 -3.47
N LEU A 41 -9.85 19.29 -3.98
CA LEU A 41 -11.04 18.99 -3.17
C LEU A 41 -10.78 17.93 -2.08
N LEU A 42 -9.84 17.01 -2.34
CA LEU A 42 -9.43 16.00 -1.36
C LEU A 42 -8.78 16.61 -0.11
N GLY A 43 -8.23 17.82 -0.22
CA GLY A 43 -7.77 18.62 0.92
C GLY A 43 -8.92 19.05 1.82
N ASP A 44 -10.03 19.49 1.23
CA ASP A 44 -11.20 20.00 1.96
C ASP A 44 -11.97 18.88 2.67
N VAL A 45 -12.11 17.72 2.00
CA VAL A 45 -12.82 16.55 2.56
C VAL A 45 -11.93 15.66 3.43
N GLY A 46 -10.62 15.86 3.42
CA GLY A 46 -9.68 15.09 4.24
C GLY A 46 -9.49 13.63 3.81
N LEU A 47 -9.69 13.32 2.52
CA LEU A 47 -9.58 11.95 1.99
C LEU A 47 -8.51 11.83 0.91
N SER A 48 -8.10 10.62 0.64
CA SER A 48 -7.33 10.25 -0.55
C SER A 48 -7.71 8.83 -0.97
N ALA A 49 -7.21 8.39 -2.13
CA ALA A 49 -7.48 7.04 -2.59
C ALA A 49 -6.32 6.43 -3.34
N ASN A 50 -6.27 5.10 -3.30
CA ASN A 50 -5.32 4.28 -4.04
C ASN A 50 -6.06 3.30 -4.93
N HIS A 51 -5.46 3.00 -6.08
CA HIS A 51 -5.84 1.88 -6.94
C HIS A 51 -4.63 0.98 -7.07
N VAL A 52 -4.81 -0.29 -6.72
CA VAL A 52 -3.73 -1.29 -6.72
C VAL A 52 -4.15 -2.45 -7.61
N VAL A 53 -3.29 -2.77 -8.56
CA VAL A 53 -3.39 -3.94 -9.42
C VAL A 53 -2.19 -4.83 -9.11
N LEU A 54 -2.43 -6.05 -8.64
CA LEU A 54 -1.42 -7.06 -8.39
C LEU A 54 -1.53 -8.17 -9.42
N GLU A 55 -0.38 -8.54 -9.98
CA GLU A 55 -0.26 -9.71 -10.83
C GLU A 55 -0.34 -11.01 -10.00
N SER A 56 -0.41 -12.14 -10.69
CA SER A 56 -0.47 -13.48 -10.10
C SER A 56 0.61 -13.69 -9.03
N GLY A 57 0.21 -14.03 -7.81
CA GLY A 57 1.15 -14.31 -6.70
C GLY A 57 1.98 -13.11 -6.22
N ALA A 58 1.67 -11.89 -6.67
CA ALA A 58 2.38 -10.70 -6.23
C ALA A 58 1.94 -10.24 -4.83
N LEU A 59 2.85 -9.54 -4.14
CA LEU A 59 2.65 -9.04 -2.79
C LEU A 59 2.63 -7.51 -2.78
N PHE A 60 1.72 -6.93 -2.01
CA PHE A 60 1.72 -5.52 -1.63
C PHE A 60 2.00 -5.37 -0.14
N GLY A 61 3.00 -4.56 0.21
CA GLY A 61 3.46 -4.35 1.57
C GLY A 61 4.67 -5.21 1.95
N PRO A 62 5.01 -5.31 3.25
CA PRO A 62 4.23 -4.79 4.38
C PRO A 62 4.36 -3.26 4.57
N ILE A 63 3.23 -2.59 4.82
CA ILE A 63 3.14 -1.15 5.14
C ILE A 63 2.13 -0.88 6.24
N PHE A 64 2.16 0.32 6.83
CA PHE A 64 1.12 0.84 7.72
C PHE A 64 0.90 2.34 7.50
N THR A 65 -0.26 2.88 7.85
CA THR A 65 -0.45 4.34 7.91
C THR A 65 0.30 4.93 9.10
N ALA A 66 1.27 5.79 8.82
CA ALA A 66 2.09 6.49 9.80
C ALA A 66 1.53 7.86 10.18
N ASP A 67 0.47 8.31 9.50
CA ASP A 67 -0.47 9.30 10.02
C ASP A 67 -1.66 8.60 10.69
N LEU A 68 -2.44 9.32 11.49
CA LEU A 68 -3.60 8.76 12.23
C LEU A 68 -4.75 8.27 11.33
N SER A 69 -4.49 8.08 10.03
CA SER A 69 -5.48 7.69 9.04
C SER A 69 -5.76 6.19 9.07
N VAL A 70 -6.98 5.84 8.64
CA VAL A 70 -7.42 4.47 8.42
C VAL A 70 -7.63 4.24 6.93
N GLN A 71 -7.59 2.97 6.51
CA GLN A 71 -7.81 2.59 5.12
C GLN A 71 -8.95 1.59 5.00
N LEU A 72 -9.88 1.85 4.08
CA LEU A 72 -10.92 0.91 3.67
C LEU A 72 -10.68 0.53 2.22
N SER A 73 -10.57 -0.76 1.93
CA SER A 73 -10.24 -1.29 0.61
C SER A 73 -11.35 -2.20 0.10
N TYR A 74 -11.77 -1.99 -1.15
CA TYR A 74 -12.78 -2.76 -1.88
C TYR A 74 -12.11 -3.51 -3.03
N VAL A 75 -12.33 -4.82 -3.11
CA VAL A 75 -11.76 -5.67 -4.16
C VAL A 75 -12.65 -5.57 -5.40
N THR A 76 -12.08 -5.03 -6.47
CA THR A 76 -12.78 -4.81 -7.75
C THR A 76 -12.65 -5.99 -8.70
N LYS A 77 -11.60 -6.81 -8.54
CA LYS A 77 -11.38 -8.01 -9.37
C LYS A 77 -10.47 -9.02 -8.67
N GLY A 78 -10.72 -10.30 -8.92
CA GLY A 78 -9.84 -11.39 -8.48
C GLY A 78 -9.92 -11.63 -6.98
N SER A 79 -8.84 -12.16 -6.39
CA SER A 79 -8.82 -12.52 -4.98
C SER A 79 -7.40 -12.59 -4.44
N GLY A 80 -7.29 -12.56 -3.12
CA GLY A 80 -6.01 -12.69 -2.44
C GLY A 80 -6.16 -12.82 -0.94
N ARG A 81 -5.04 -13.01 -0.25
CA ARG A 81 -4.95 -13.10 1.20
C ARG A 81 -4.53 -11.75 1.78
N VAL A 82 -5.29 -11.29 2.78
CA VAL A 82 -4.97 -10.09 3.55
C VAL A 82 -4.54 -10.52 4.94
N GLN A 83 -3.39 -10.03 5.40
CA GLN A 83 -2.94 -10.19 6.78
C GLN A 83 -2.73 -8.84 7.44
N ILE A 84 -3.26 -8.66 8.65
CA ILE A 84 -3.13 -7.43 9.45
C ILE A 84 -2.60 -7.79 10.83
N VAL A 85 -1.53 -7.12 11.23
CA VAL A 85 -0.89 -7.28 12.54
C VAL A 85 -1.27 -6.10 13.43
N GLY A 86 -1.83 -6.40 14.60
CA GLY A 86 -2.16 -5.43 15.63
C GLY A 86 -1.10 -5.31 16.72
N PRO A 87 -1.40 -4.53 17.77
CA PRO A 87 -0.54 -4.40 18.94
C PRO A 87 -0.16 -5.75 19.56
N LEU A 88 0.98 -5.78 20.24
CA LEU A 88 1.48 -6.98 20.93
C LEU A 88 1.70 -8.19 20.00
N ARG A 89 2.00 -7.94 18.72
CA ARG A 89 2.32 -8.96 17.71
C ARG A 89 1.18 -9.93 17.42
N LYS A 90 -0.06 -9.54 17.70
CA LYS A 90 -1.24 -10.35 17.40
C LYS A 90 -1.65 -10.16 15.94
N VAL A 91 -1.75 -11.26 15.18
CA VAL A 91 -2.45 -11.24 13.89
C VAL A 91 -3.94 -11.05 14.18
N VAL A 92 -4.48 -9.90 13.79
CA VAL A 92 -5.89 -9.54 14.06
C VAL A 92 -6.79 -9.89 12.89
N LEU A 93 -6.22 -10.07 11.70
CA LEU A 93 -6.91 -10.54 10.52
C LEU A 93 -5.94 -11.34 9.65
N ASP A 94 -6.38 -12.49 9.19
CA ASP A 94 -5.68 -13.37 8.25
C ASP A 94 -6.76 -14.11 7.47
N THR A 95 -7.12 -13.60 6.30
CA THR A 95 -8.26 -14.14 5.54
C THR A 95 -8.08 -13.92 4.05
N LYS A 96 -8.70 -14.79 3.27
CA LYS A 96 -8.95 -14.57 1.86
C LYS A 96 -10.04 -13.51 1.69
N VAL A 97 -9.87 -12.62 0.72
CA VAL A 97 -10.85 -11.65 0.25
C VAL A 97 -10.93 -11.76 -1.27
N GLU A 98 -12.14 -11.67 -1.81
CA GLU A 98 -12.42 -11.81 -3.24
C GLU A 98 -13.25 -10.62 -3.75
N GLU A 99 -13.46 -10.54 -5.06
CA GLU A 99 -14.25 -9.52 -5.73
C GLU A 99 -15.59 -9.24 -5.02
N GLY A 100 -15.89 -7.97 -4.79
CA GLY A 100 -17.06 -7.55 -4.00
C GLY A 100 -16.80 -7.47 -2.49
N GLY A 101 -15.69 -8.02 -2.01
CA GLY A 101 -15.26 -7.97 -0.62
C GLY A 101 -14.66 -6.62 -0.21
N LEU A 102 -14.73 -6.35 1.10
CA LEU A 102 -14.11 -5.20 1.75
C LEU A 102 -13.15 -5.67 2.85
N PHE A 103 -12.04 -4.96 3.02
CA PHE A 103 -11.20 -5.09 4.21
C PHE A 103 -10.82 -3.71 4.76
N PHE A 104 -10.76 -3.60 6.09
CA PHE A 104 -10.47 -2.38 6.81
C PHE A 104 -9.15 -2.51 7.56
N VAL A 105 -8.25 -1.55 7.35
CA VAL A 105 -6.94 -1.48 8.02
C VAL A 105 -6.97 -0.32 9.02
N PRO A 106 -6.89 -0.60 10.34
CA PRO A 106 -6.77 0.43 11.35
C PRO A 106 -5.45 1.20 11.25
N LYS A 107 -5.45 2.42 11.80
CA LYS A 107 -4.25 3.27 11.87
C LYS A 107 -3.11 2.56 12.59
N PHE A 108 -1.89 2.69 12.06
CA PHE A 108 -0.66 2.07 12.58
C PHE A 108 -0.59 0.55 12.53
N PHE A 109 -1.53 -0.16 11.91
CA PHE A 109 -1.49 -1.62 11.83
C PHE A 109 -0.77 -2.03 10.54
N PRO A 110 0.39 -2.72 10.63
CA PRO A 110 1.05 -3.26 9.46
C PRO A 110 0.16 -4.30 8.78
N PHE A 111 0.08 -4.22 7.46
CA PHE A 111 -0.64 -5.19 6.66
C PHE A 111 0.12 -5.56 5.40
N VAL A 112 -0.20 -6.74 4.87
CA VAL A 112 0.26 -7.25 3.59
C VAL A 112 -0.93 -7.84 2.84
N VAL A 113 -0.90 -7.72 1.52
CA VAL A 113 -1.87 -8.34 0.60
C VAL A 113 -1.10 -9.22 -0.37
N GLU A 114 -1.49 -10.47 -0.49
CA GLU A 114 -0.94 -11.46 -1.43
C GLU A 114 -2.01 -11.80 -2.45
N ALA A 115 -1.76 -11.57 -3.73
CA ALA A 115 -2.68 -11.93 -4.79
C ALA A 115 -2.67 -13.44 -5.04
N ASP A 116 -3.83 -14.03 -5.30
CA ASP A 116 -3.92 -15.42 -5.77
C ASP A 116 -3.40 -15.55 -7.21
N GLU A 117 -3.43 -16.76 -7.76
CA GLU A 117 -2.97 -17.04 -9.13
C GLU A 117 -3.68 -16.21 -10.22
N GLY A 118 -4.92 -15.77 -9.96
CA GLY A 118 -5.69 -14.91 -10.87
C GLY A 118 -5.34 -13.41 -10.81
N GLY A 119 -4.42 -13.02 -9.94
CA GLY A 119 -4.16 -11.62 -9.61
C GLY A 119 -5.26 -11.02 -8.72
N MET A 120 -5.06 -9.77 -8.31
CA MET A 120 -5.99 -9.05 -7.45
C MET A 120 -6.00 -7.56 -7.78
N GLU A 121 -7.18 -6.96 -7.86
CA GLU A 121 -7.34 -5.52 -8.01
C GLU A 121 -8.21 -4.97 -6.88
N PHE A 122 -7.79 -3.87 -6.27
CA PHE A 122 -8.57 -3.22 -5.24
C PHE A 122 -8.39 -1.71 -5.23
N PHE A 123 -9.48 -1.03 -4.87
CA PHE A 123 -9.54 0.41 -4.66
C PHE A 123 -9.61 0.70 -3.16
N SER A 124 -8.86 1.68 -2.68
CA SER A 124 -8.79 2.02 -1.26
C SER A 124 -9.10 3.49 -1.03
N VAL A 125 -9.89 3.79 0.01
CA VAL A 125 -10.11 5.15 0.52
C VAL A 125 -9.38 5.29 1.86
N ILE A 126 -8.66 6.39 2.01
CA ILE A 126 -7.85 6.69 3.19
C ILE A 126 -8.32 8.00 3.81
N THR A 127 -8.46 8.05 5.14
CA THR A 127 -8.89 9.24 5.89
C THR A 127 -7.74 10.24 6.13
N SER A 128 -7.03 10.57 5.05
CA SER A 128 -5.96 11.58 5.03
C SER A 128 -5.84 12.11 3.61
N SER A 129 -5.62 13.41 3.46
CA SER A 129 -5.51 14.06 2.15
C SER A 129 -4.12 13.96 1.51
N LYS A 130 -3.09 13.57 2.28
CA LYS A 130 -1.68 13.55 1.83
C LYS A 130 -1.06 12.15 1.79
N GLN A 131 -1.62 11.18 2.51
CA GLN A 131 -1.11 9.82 2.71
C GLN A 131 0.32 9.78 3.27
N VAL A 132 0.49 9.24 4.47
CA VAL A 132 1.81 8.98 5.05
C VAL A 132 1.89 7.51 5.41
N TYR A 133 2.68 6.76 4.67
CA TYR A 133 2.92 5.34 4.93
C TYR A 133 4.28 5.12 5.57
N GLY A 134 4.32 4.23 6.56
CA GLY A 134 5.55 3.57 7.01
C GLY A 134 5.76 2.32 6.16
N GLU A 135 6.73 2.36 5.25
CA GLU A 135 7.04 1.24 4.37
C GLU A 135 8.09 0.33 5.03
N LEU A 136 7.82 -0.97 5.10
CA LEU A 136 8.80 -1.96 5.58
C LEU A 136 9.54 -2.61 4.40
N SER A 137 8.90 -2.80 3.25
CA SER A 137 9.53 -3.31 2.02
C SER A 137 9.84 -2.23 0.97
N GLY A 138 9.71 -0.95 1.32
CA GLY A 138 9.75 0.21 0.42
C GLY A 138 11.09 0.59 -0.23
N GLY A 139 12.03 -0.35 -0.40
CA GLY A 139 13.34 -0.02 -0.96
C GLY A 139 14.10 0.95 -0.06
N LYS A 140 14.65 2.01 -0.67
CA LYS A 140 15.31 3.12 0.03
C LYS A 140 14.41 3.91 0.99
N LYS A 141 13.09 3.81 0.86
CA LYS A 141 12.12 4.44 1.78
C LYS A 141 11.78 3.54 2.96
N SER A 142 12.29 2.30 2.97
CA SER A 142 12.01 1.35 4.04
C SER A 142 12.55 1.83 5.38
N ILE A 143 11.76 1.64 6.43
CA ILE A 143 12.20 1.83 7.82
C ILE A 143 13.42 0.95 8.13
N TRP A 144 13.47 -0.27 7.60
CA TRP A 144 14.63 -1.17 7.79
C TRP A 144 15.90 -0.63 7.14
N GLU A 145 15.77 0.08 6.02
CA GLU A 145 16.91 0.71 5.39
C GLU A 145 17.39 1.95 6.16
N ALA A 146 16.46 2.69 6.79
CA ALA A 146 16.79 3.86 7.60
C ALA A 146 17.46 3.54 8.95
N ILE A 147 17.23 2.35 9.53
CA ILE A 147 17.83 1.94 10.81
C ILE A 147 19.32 1.60 10.63
N SER A 148 20.18 2.02 11.57
CA SER A 148 21.61 1.71 11.51
C SER A 148 21.88 0.20 11.66
N PRO A 149 22.96 -0.34 11.04
CA PRO A 149 23.32 -1.75 11.18
C PRO A 149 23.43 -2.20 12.64
N SER A 150 24.11 -1.42 13.47
CA SER A 150 24.28 -1.70 14.91
C SER A 150 22.97 -1.83 15.68
N VAL A 151 21.95 -1.05 15.32
CA VAL A 151 20.63 -1.14 15.97
C VAL A 151 19.89 -2.39 15.49
N LEU A 152 20.00 -2.76 14.21
CA LEU A 152 19.43 -4.01 13.70
C LEU A 152 20.08 -5.24 14.34
N GLU A 153 21.41 -5.26 14.41
CA GLU A 153 22.20 -6.32 15.04
C GLU A 153 21.78 -6.52 16.50
N ALA A 154 21.73 -5.44 17.28
CA ALA A 154 21.33 -5.51 18.69
C ALA A 154 19.85 -5.86 18.89
N SER A 155 18.95 -5.35 18.04
CA SER A 155 17.49 -5.50 18.23
C SER A 155 16.97 -6.85 17.73
N LEU A 156 17.55 -7.37 16.65
CA LEU A 156 17.11 -8.59 15.97
C LEU A 156 18.08 -9.76 16.16
N ASN A 157 19.16 -9.57 16.94
CA ASN A 157 20.22 -10.56 17.14
C ASN A 157 20.82 -11.05 15.80
N MET A 158 21.06 -10.12 14.89
CA MET A 158 21.65 -10.40 13.57
C MET A 158 23.17 -10.31 13.62
N THR A 159 23.85 -11.16 12.84
CA THR A 159 25.28 -11.01 12.58
C THR A 159 25.51 -9.88 11.57
N PRO A 160 26.71 -9.25 11.55
CA PRO A 160 27.02 -8.21 10.57
C PRO A 160 26.77 -8.65 9.12
N ASP A 161 27.18 -9.87 8.76
CA ASP A 161 26.97 -10.43 7.42
C ASP A 161 25.48 -10.56 7.07
N LEU A 162 24.66 -11.01 8.04
CA LEU A 162 23.20 -11.10 7.85
C LEU A 162 22.57 -9.72 7.72
N THR A 163 23.02 -8.74 8.52
CA THR A 163 22.54 -7.37 8.46
C THR A 163 22.88 -6.70 7.13
N GLU A 164 24.10 -6.88 6.63
CA GLU A 164 24.50 -6.40 5.31
C GLU A 164 23.64 -7.03 4.21
N HIS A 165 23.46 -8.35 4.26
CA HIS A 165 22.62 -9.05 3.28
C HIS A 165 21.17 -8.58 3.32
N PHE A 166 20.59 -8.47 4.52
CA PHE A 166 19.22 -8.03 4.74
C PHE A 166 18.99 -6.62 4.19
N LYS A 167 19.85 -5.65 4.55
CA LYS A 167 19.74 -4.28 4.04
C LYS A 167 19.93 -4.22 2.52
N SER A 168 20.88 -4.96 1.96
CA SER A 168 21.10 -5.05 0.51
C SER A 168 19.85 -5.55 -0.23
N LYS A 169 19.13 -6.52 0.34
CA LYS A 169 17.86 -7.02 -0.22
C LYS A 169 16.73 -5.99 -0.08
N ILE A 170 16.57 -5.39 1.10
CA ILE A 170 15.57 -4.35 1.34
C ILE A 170 15.77 -3.17 0.39
N ALA A 171 17.00 -2.64 0.24
CA ALA A 171 17.31 -1.47 -0.58
C ALA A 171 16.95 -1.65 -2.07
N LYS A 172 16.95 -2.90 -2.57
CA LYS A 172 16.58 -3.26 -3.95
C LYS A 172 15.09 -3.56 -4.11
N GLY A 173 14.35 -3.69 -3.00
CA GLY A 173 12.94 -4.00 -2.98
C GLY A 173 12.05 -2.80 -3.33
N ALA A 174 10.76 -3.06 -3.37
CA ALA A 174 9.71 -2.07 -3.50
C ALA A 174 8.50 -2.51 -2.66
N VAL A 175 7.55 -1.59 -2.46
CA VAL A 175 6.30 -1.89 -1.75
C VAL A 175 5.45 -2.95 -2.45
N ILE A 176 5.65 -3.16 -3.76
CA ILE A 176 5.11 -4.29 -4.51
C ILE A 176 6.28 -5.24 -4.80
N ALA A 177 6.09 -6.53 -4.53
CA ALA A 177 7.04 -7.57 -4.88
C ALA A 177 6.40 -8.58 -5.85
N PRO A 178 7.10 -8.99 -6.92
CA PRO A 178 6.64 -10.08 -7.78
C PRO A 178 6.64 -11.41 -7.01
N PRO A 179 5.92 -12.44 -7.48
CA PRO A 179 5.98 -13.78 -6.90
C PRO A 179 7.42 -14.28 -6.87
N SER A 180 7.78 -14.96 -5.79
CA SER A 180 9.10 -15.59 -5.68
C SER A 180 9.19 -16.74 -6.70
N THR A 181 10.14 -16.65 -7.61
CA THR A 181 10.49 -17.79 -8.47
C THR A 181 11.23 -18.80 -7.59
N ILE A 182 10.59 -19.92 -7.27
CA ILE A 182 11.24 -21.08 -6.65
C ILE A 182 12.10 -21.78 -7.71
#